data_AF-A0A4Y2R242-F1
#
_entry.id   AF-A0A4Y2R242-F1
#
_cell.length_a   1.000
_cell.length_b   1.000
_cell.length_c   1.000
_cell.angle_alpha   90.00
_cell.angle_beta   90.00
_cell.angle_gamma   90.00
#
_symmetry.space_group_name_H-M   'P 1'
#
loop_
_entity.id
_entity.type
_entity.pdbx_description
1 polymer ?
#
loop_
_entity_poly.entity_id
_entity_poly.type
_entity_poly.pdbx_seq_one_letter_code
_entity_poly.pdbx_strand_id
1 'polypeptide(L)'
;MRIALGITGSAHRHTAKELEEETTKYFNETLCVNAEGRYEVALPWVVDNSSLPENRKLAEKSLLSTKRKLMTSGKLEAYGEVFDNWLSLGIIEKIPQGETGRVHYLPHRPVIKEGSNTSIKAVFNASSHALGFPFLNDCLSTGSNLIEIFPTILNRFRGNYVGVTSDREKAFLQISIREKDRDYLRFLWLRQDDLEQVEEYRHRRVVFSLHVVFLYWPLHCNAI
;
A
#
# COMPACT_ATOMS: atom_id res chain seq x y z
N MET A 1 23.09 -24.20 -44.73
CA MET A 1 22.49 -22.85 -44.70
C MET A 1 21.92 -22.65 -43.30
N ARG A 2 22.64 -21.93 -42.43
CA ARG A 2 22.30 -21.75 -41.01
C ARG A 2 21.36 -20.55 -40.86
N ILE A 3 20.30 -20.73 -40.07
CA ILE A 3 19.35 -19.68 -39.69
C ILE A 3 19.99 -18.84 -38.59
N ALA A 4 20.19 -17.54 -38.84
CA ALA A 4 20.54 -16.56 -37.81
C ALA A 4 19.25 -15.88 -37.35
N LEU A 5 18.77 -16.25 -36.16
CA LEU A 5 17.76 -15.49 -35.44
C LEU A 5 18.48 -14.42 -34.63
N GLY A 6 18.32 -13.16 -35.05
CA GLY A 6 18.79 -11.99 -34.32
C GLY A 6 17.98 -11.80 -33.05
N ILE A 7 18.61 -11.99 -31.90
CA ILE A 7 18.15 -11.45 -30.62
C ILE A 7 18.94 -10.16 -30.40
N THR A 8 18.38 -9.03 -30.84
CA THR A 8 18.83 -7.71 -30.39
C THR A 8 17.91 -7.26 -29.27
N GLY A 9 18.45 -7.24 -28.05
CA GLY A 9 17.76 -6.80 -26.85
C GLY A 9 18.60 -7.09 -25.62
N SER A 10 19.66 -6.32 -25.44
CA SER A 10 20.45 -6.28 -24.20
C SER A 10 19.57 -5.72 -23.07
N ALA A 11 18.82 -6.57 -22.39
CA ALA A 11 18.35 -6.29 -21.05
C ALA A 11 19.38 -6.90 -20.09
N HIS A 12 20.16 -6.06 -19.41
CA HIS A 12 20.84 -6.50 -18.20
C HIS A 12 19.76 -7.04 -17.26
N ARG A 13 19.72 -8.37 -17.07
CA ARG A 13 18.94 -8.97 -16.00
C ARG A 13 19.69 -8.64 -14.72
N HIS A 14 19.28 -7.58 -14.03
CA HIS A 14 19.78 -7.29 -12.70
C HIS A 14 19.47 -8.51 -11.82
N THR A 15 20.46 -8.94 -11.04
CA THR A 15 20.26 -10.00 -10.05
C THR A 15 19.32 -9.51 -8.95
N ALA A 16 18.62 -10.42 -8.28
CA ALA A 16 17.70 -10.07 -7.19
C ALA A 16 18.38 -9.22 -6.08
N LYS A 17 19.67 -9.47 -5.84
CA LYS A 17 20.49 -8.75 -4.87
C LYS A 17 20.79 -7.30 -5.30
N GLU A 18 21.10 -7.07 -6.57
CA GLU A 18 21.35 -5.71 -7.08
C GLU A 18 20.07 -4.87 -7.02
N LEU A 19 18.92 -5.46 -7.34
CA LEU A 19 17.62 -4.79 -7.22
C LEU A 19 17.29 -4.43 -5.77
N GLU A 20 17.63 -5.31 -4.83
CA GLU A 20 17.46 -5.08 -3.39
C GLU A 20 18.34 -3.92 -2.87
N GLU A 21 19.62 -3.89 -3.27
CA GLU A 21 20.55 -2.83 -2.93
C GLU A 21 20.10 -1.48 -3.52
N GLU A 22 19.65 -1.46 -4.78
CA GLU A 22 19.11 -0.28 -5.46
C GLU A 22 17.83 0.22 -4.78
N THR A 23 16.94 -0.68 -4.40
CA THR A 23 15.71 -0.34 -3.67
C THR A 23 16.03 0.26 -2.30
N THR A 24 16.97 -0.32 -1.57
CA THR A 24 17.41 0.17 -0.26
C THR A 24 18.06 1.54 -0.37
N LYS A 25 18.88 1.75 -1.41
CA LYS A 25 19.48 3.05 -1.70
C LYS A 25 18.42 4.10 -2.01
N TYR A 26 17.51 3.80 -2.94
CA TYR A 26 16.39 4.68 -3.30
C TYR A 26 15.54 5.03 -2.09
N PHE A 27 15.24 4.06 -1.24
CA PHE A 27 14.51 4.27 0.01
C PHE A 27 15.22 5.29 0.91
N ASN A 28 16.50 5.11 1.18
CA ASN A 28 17.26 6.01 2.05
C ASN A 28 17.39 7.42 1.46
N GLU A 29 17.54 7.53 0.14
CA GLU A 29 17.58 8.82 -0.57
C GLU A 29 16.22 9.53 -0.59
N THR A 30 15.13 8.77 -0.55
CA THR A 30 13.78 9.32 -0.61
C THR A 30 13.11 9.54 0.73
N LEU A 31 13.65 8.95 1.80
CA LEU A 31 13.19 9.14 3.16
C LEU A 31 13.45 10.57 3.64
N CYS A 32 12.39 11.26 4.04
CA CYS A 32 12.49 12.54 4.72
C CYS A 32 11.52 12.62 5.89
N VAL A 33 11.65 13.66 6.72
CA VAL A 33 10.64 14.03 7.71
C VAL A 33 9.85 15.19 7.13
N ASN A 34 8.53 15.02 7.03
CA ASN A 34 7.66 16.07 6.49
C ASN A 34 7.37 17.17 7.52
N ALA A 35 6.65 18.22 7.10
CA ALA A 35 6.28 19.34 7.96
C ALA A 35 5.41 18.95 9.19
N GLU A 36 4.80 17.76 9.17
CA GLU A 36 4.03 17.21 10.29
C GLU A 36 4.89 16.40 11.28
N GLY A 37 6.22 16.34 11.07
CA GLY A 37 7.14 15.56 11.92
C GLY A 37 7.07 14.05 11.68
N ARG A 38 6.54 13.60 10.55
CA ARG A 38 6.40 12.18 10.19
C ARG A 38 7.39 11.79 9.11
N TYR A 39 7.87 10.55 9.16
CA TYR A 39 8.59 9.97 8.04
C TYR A 39 7.70 10.00 6.80
N GLU A 40 8.27 10.40 5.68
CA GLU A 40 7.65 10.44 4.36
C GLU A 40 8.55 9.70 3.36
N VAL A 41 7.92 8.87 2.55
CA VAL A 41 8.60 7.94 1.64
C VAL A 41 7.99 7.97 0.25
N ALA A 42 8.82 7.71 -0.76
CA ALA A 42 8.36 7.45 -2.11
C ALA A 42 7.92 5.98 -2.27
N LEU A 43 7.04 5.71 -3.23
CA LEU A 43 6.81 4.36 -3.69
C LEU A 43 8.04 3.86 -4.48
N PRO A 44 8.57 2.66 -4.18
CA PRO A 44 9.77 2.13 -4.82
C PRO A 44 9.43 1.52 -6.19
N TRP A 45 9.20 2.37 -7.19
CA TRP A 45 8.88 1.97 -8.55
C TRP A 45 10.03 1.16 -9.19
N VAL A 46 9.75 -0.05 -9.70
CA VAL A 46 10.70 -0.88 -10.46
C VAL A 46 10.50 -0.82 -11.97
N VAL A 47 9.34 -0.29 -12.38
CA VAL A 47 9.01 0.01 -13.77
C VAL A 47 8.50 1.43 -13.85
N ASP A 48 8.54 2.03 -15.04
CA ASP A 48 7.93 3.33 -15.25
C ASP A 48 6.45 3.28 -14.85
N ASN A 49 6.05 4.20 -13.98
CA ASN A 49 4.67 4.34 -13.49
C ASN A 49 3.67 4.64 -14.62
N SER A 50 4.15 5.01 -15.81
CA SER A 50 3.35 5.17 -17.03
C SER A 50 2.70 3.87 -17.51
N SER A 51 3.25 2.72 -17.13
CA SER A 51 2.79 1.40 -17.55
C SER A 51 1.58 0.88 -16.76
N LEU A 52 1.27 1.47 -15.60
CA LEU A 52 0.17 1.06 -14.75
C LEU A 52 -1.15 1.64 -15.28
N PRO A 53 -2.11 0.81 -15.74
CA PRO A 53 -3.36 1.31 -16.26
C PRO A 53 -4.29 1.81 -15.15
N GLU A 54 -5.17 2.73 -15.52
CA GLU A 54 -6.30 3.12 -14.69
C GLU A 54 -7.31 1.95 -14.60
N ASN A 55 -7.69 1.58 -13.38
CA ASN A 55 -8.56 0.43 -13.10
C ASN A 55 -9.89 0.81 -12.42
N ARG A 56 -10.37 2.04 -12.61
CA ARG A 56 -11.58 2.57 -11.95
C ARG A 56 -12.79 1.65 -12.09
N LYS A 57 -13.12 1.18 -13.29
CA LYS A 57 -14.26 0.27 -13.54
C LYS A 57 -14.18 -1.03 -12.73
N LEU A 58 -12.97 -1.54 -12.50
CA LEU A 58 -12.75 -2.74 -11.69
C LEU A 58 -13.00 -2.43 -10.21
N ALA A 59 -12.52 -1.28 -9.73
CA ALA A 59 -12.78 -0.82 -8.36
C ALA A 59 -14.28 -0.57 -8.12
N GLU A 60 -15.01 0.04 -9.06
CA GLU A 60 -16.47 0.26 -8.98
C GLU A 60 -17.23 -1.07 -8.89
N LYS A 61 -16.90 -2.04 -9.74
CA LYS A 61 -17.52 -3.38 -9.69
C LYS A 61 -17.27 -4.07 -8.35
N SER A 62 -16.06 -3.95 -7.82
CA SER A 62 -15.71 -4.49 -6.50
C SER A 62 -16.48 -3.77 -5.38
N LEU A 63 -16.55 -2.44 -5.41
CA LEU A 63 -17.30 -1.62 -4.46
C LEU A 63 -18.78 -2.03 -4.41
N LEU A 64 -19.43 -2.17 -5.56
CA LEU A 64 -20.83 -2.63 -5.63
C LEU A 64 -21.02 -4.00 -4.99
N SER A 65 -20.10 -4.93 -5.25
CA SER A 65 -20.12 -6.27 -4.64
C SER A 65 -19.94 -6.21 -3.12
N THR A 66 -18.94 -5.47 -2.65
CA THR A 66 -18.65 -5.25 -1.22
C THR A 66 -19.86 -4.62 -0.52
N LYS A 67 -20.46 -3.62 -1.14
CA LYS A 67 -21.59 -2.89 -0.57
C LYS A 67 -22.84 -3.76 -0.45
N ARG A 68 -23.19 -4.54 -1.48
CA ARG A 68 -24.31 -5.50 -1.38
C ARG A 68 -24.14 -6.43 -0.17
N LYS A 69 -22.94 -6.96 0.04
CA LYS A 69 -22.63 -7.81 1.20
C LYS A 69 -22.76 -7.06 2.53
N LEU A 70 -22.32 -5.82 2.60
CA LEU A 70 -22.44 -4.98 3.80
C LEU A 70 -23.88 -4.63 4.13
N MET A 71 -24.70 -4.33 3.12
CA MET A 71 -26.14 -4.10 3.27
C MET A 71 -26.85 -5.34 3.77
N THR A 72 -26.62 -6.50 3.14
CA THR A 72 -27.22 -7.77 3.58
C THR A 72 -26.81 -8.17 5.00
N SER A 73 -25.62 -7.76 5.45
CA SER A 73 -25.13 -8.05 6.80
C SER A 73 -25.41 -6.95 7.83
N GLY A 74 -26.06 -5.84 7.44
CA GLY A 74 -26.35 -4.71 8.33
C GLY A 74 -25.11 -3.98 8.84
N LYS A 75 -23.98 -4.05 8.13
CA LYS A 75 -22.66 -3.54 8.57
C LYS A 75 -22.14 -2.36 7.75
N LEU A 76 -22.99 -1.77 6.89
CA LEU A 76 -22.56 -0.69 6.00
C LEU A 76 -22.11 0.56 6.79
N GLU A 77 -22.89 0.98 7.78
CA GLU A 77 -22.58 2.14 8.62
C GLU A 77 -21.29 1.95 9.40
N ALA A 78 -21.16 0.85 10.14
CA ALA A 78 -19.95 0.50 10.88
C ALA A 78 -18.70 0.38 9.98
N TYR A 79 -18.85 -0.03 8.72
CA TYR A 79 -17.73 -0.02 7.77
C TYR A 79 -17.39 1.40 7.29
N GLY A 80 -18.39 2.27 7.12
CA GLY A 80 -18.19 3.69 6.82
C GLY A 80 -17.47 4.44 7.94
N GLU A 81 -17.77 4.12 9.20
CA GLU A 81 -17.09 4.68 10.39
C GLU A 81 -15.58 4.43 10.39
N VAL A 82 -15.12 3.32 9.78
CA VAL A 82 -13.68 3.05 9.60
C VAL A 82 -13.04 4.16 8.77
N PHE A 83 -13.69 4.56 7.68
CA PHE A 83 -13.17 5.62 6.80
C PHE A 83 -13.33 7.00 7.43
N ASP A 84 -14.39 7.26 8.20
CA ASP A 84 -14.54 8.48 8.99
C ASP A 84 -13.40 8.66 9.99
N ASN A 85 -13.09 7.58 10.72
CA ASN A 85 -11.96 7.56 11.64
C ASN A 85 -10.64 7.84 10.90
N TRP A 86 -10.41 7.18 9.76
CA TRP A 86 -9.20 7.38 8.98
C TRP A 86 -9.07 8.80 8.42
N LEU A 87 -10.19 9.41 8.02
CA LEU A 87 -10.22 10.79 7.58
C LEU A 87 -9.88 11.74 8.73
N SER A 88 -10.46 11.53 9.92
CA SER A 88 -10.17 12.33 11.13
C SER A 88 -8.70 12.24 11.58
N LEU A 89 -8.07 11.08 11.37
CA LEU A 89 -6.66 10.84 11.69
C LEU A 89 -5.70 11.31 10.58
N GLY A 90 -6.21 11.81 9.45
CA GLY A 90 -5.39 12.17 8.29
C GLY A 90 -4.64 10.98 7.68
N ILE A 91 -5.22 9.78 7.77
CA ILE A 91 -4.71 8.56 7.11
C ILE A 91 -5.10 8.56 5.64
N ILE A 92 -6.30 9.06 5.35
CA ILE A 92 -6.84 9.27 4.01
C ILE A 92 -7.23 10.73 3.84
N GLU A 93 -7.37 11.16 2.60
CA GLU A 93 -7.96 12.45 2.24
C GLU A 93 -8.97 12.29 1.11
N LYS A 94 -9.99 13.15 1.10
CA LYS A 94 -10.98 13.20 0.03
C LYS A 94 -10.38 13.93 -1.17
N ILE A 95 -10.61 13.40 -2.37
CA ILE A 95 -10.11 13.98 -3.60
C ILE A 95 -11.07 15.08 -4.07
N PRO A 96 -10.59 16.30 -4.36
CA PRO A 96 -11.37 17.35 -5.01
C PRO A 96 -12.01 16.88 -6.33
N GLN A 97 -13.26 17.28 -6.56
CA GLN A 97 -13.92 17.01 -7.84
C GLN A 97 -13.14 17.67 -8.99
N GLY A 98 -12.87 16.90 -10.05
CA GLY A 98 -12.18 17.38 -11.24
C GLY A 98 -10.65 17.30 -11.18
N GLU A 99 -10.06 16.73 -10.12
CA GLU A 99 -8.63 16.44 -10.10
C GLU A 99 -8.29 15.37 -11.15
N THR A 100 -7.47 15.77 -12.13
CA THR A 100 -7.04 14.91 -13.25
C THR A 100 -5.58 14.52 -13.09
N GLY A 101 -5.21 13.35 -13.61
CA GLY A 101 -3.86 12.85 -13.52
C GLY A 101 -3.79 11.36 -13.81
N ARG A 102 -2.60 10.78 -13.65
CA ARG A 102 -2.43 9.33 -13.64
C ARG A 102 -2.85 8.79 -12.29
N VAL A 103 -3.81 7.88 -12.31
CA VAL A 103 -4.45 7.40 -11.08
C VAL A 103 -4.61 5.89 -11.10
N HIS A 104 -4.57 5.29 -9.92
CA HIS A 104 -4.85 3.88 -9.71
C HIS A 104 -5.72 3.68 -8.46
N TYR A 105 -6.74 2.83 -8.59
CA TYR A 105 -7.71 2.57 -7.55
C TYR A 105 -7.48 1.19 -6.93
N LEU A 106 -7.43 1.14 -5.60
CA LEU A 106 -7.32 -0.07 -4.81
C LEU A 106 -8.73 -0.55 -4.44
N PRO A 107 -9.19 -1.70 -4.94
CA PRO A 107 -10.42 -2.30 -4.43
C PRO A 107 -10.25 -2.69 -2.97
N HIS A 108 -11.31 -2.55 -2.19
CA HIS A 108 -11.30 -2.93 -0.78
C HIS A 108 -12.45 -3.85 -0.39
N ARG A 109 -12.27 -4.56 0.71
CA ARG A 109 -13.29 -5.41 1.34
C ARG A 109 -13.23 -5.34 2.87
N PRO A 110 -14.37 -5.50 3.54
CA PRO A 110 -14.39 -5.64 4.99
C PRO A 110 -13.83 -7.01 5.39
N VAL A 111 -13.01 -7.01 6.45
CA VAL A 111 -12.68 -8.19 7.25
C VAL A 111 -13.30 -7.98 8.61
N ILE A 112 -14.20 -8.87 9.00
CA ILE A 112 -14.97 -8.78 10.24
C ILE A 112 -14.42 -9.81 11.22
N LYS A 113 -14.05 -9.37 12.43
CA LYS A 113 -13.62 -10.25 13.52
C LYS A 113 -14.60 -10.11 14.67
N GLU A 114 -15.35 -11.18 14.93
CA GLU A 114 -16.32 -11.20 16.04
C GLU A 114 -15.57 -11.25 17.40
N GLY A 115 -16.07 -10.50 18.39
CA GLY A 115 -15.51 -10.47 19.75
C GLY A 115 -14.27 -9.57 19.95
N SER A 116 -13.99 -8.62 19.05
CA SER A 116 -12.88 -7.66 19.18
C SER A 116 -13.38 -6.21 19.30
N ASN A 117 -12.66 -5.36 20.04
CA ASN A 117 -12.90 -3.90 20.08
C ASN A 117 -12.78 -3.22 18.71
N THR A 118 -12.11 -3.84 17.73
CA THR A 118 -12.06 -3.39 16.32
C THR A 118 -12.71 -4.45 15.44
N SER A 119 -14.04 -4.48 15.46
CA SER A 119 -14.84 -5.55 14.86
C SER A 119 -14.76 -5.60 13.33
N ILE A 120 -14.45 -4.48 12.67
CA ILE A 120 -14.36 -4.39 11.20
C ILE A 120 -13.05 -3.69 10.78
N LYS A 121 -12.37 -4.24 9.78
CA LYS A 121 -11.17 -3.67 9.15
C LYS A 121 -11.34 -3.59 7.63
N ALA A 122 -10.92 -2.48 7.02
CA ALA A 122 -10.83 -2.35 5.58
C ALA A 122 -9.51 -2.96 5.08
N VAL A 123 -9.60 -3.94 4.17
CA VAL A 123 -8.45 -4.56 3.51
C VAL A 123 -8.47 -4.23 2.04
N PHE A 124 -7.37 -3.69 1.54
CA PHE A 124 -7.18 -3.29 0.15
C PHE A 124 -6.51 -4.41 -0.64
N ASN A 125 -6.74 -4.44 -1.94
CA ASN A 125 -6.14 -5.40 -2.85
C ASN A 125 -5.30 -4.67 -3.90
N ALA A 126 -3.99 -4.57 -3.65
CA ALA A 126 -3.03 -3.99 -4.59
C ALA A 126 -2.57 -4.97 -5.70
N SER A 127 -3.15 -6.17 -5.74
CA SER A 127 -2.89 -7.20 -6.76
C SER A 127 -4.07 -7.44 -7.72
N SER A 128 -5.12 -6.61 -7.65
CA SER A 128 -6.28 -6.75 -8.55
C SER A 128 -5.98 -6.21 -9.95
N HIS A 129 -6.26 -6.98 -11.00
CA HIS A 129 -6.00 -6.59 -12.38
C HIS A 129 -7.05 -7.10 -13.37
N ALA A 130 -7.11 -6.43 -14.52
CA ALA A 130 -7.70 -6.98 -15.73
C ALA A 130 -6.67 -7.91 -16.40
N LEU A 131 -7.15 -8.97 -17.07
CA LEU A 131 -6.28 -9.97 -17.71
C LEU A 131 -5.27 -9.29 -18.66
N GLY A 132 -3.97 -9.53 -18.44
CA GLY A 132 -2.89 -9.05 -19.31
C GLY A 132 -2.28 -7.68 -18.95
N PHE A 133 -2.68 -7.06 -17.83
CA PHE A 133 -2.13 -5.78 -17.39
C PHE A 133 -1.41 -5.89 -16.03
N PRO A 134 -0.32 -5.13 -15.80
CA PRO A 134 0.38 -5.12 -14.52
C PRO A 134 -0.49 -4.48 -13.42
N PHE A 135 -0.31 -4.94 -12.19
CA PHE A 135 -0.93 -4.33 -11.00
C PHE A 135 0.10 -3.58 -10.17
N LEU A 136 -0.37 -2.76 -9.22
CA LEU A 136 0.50 -1.89 -8.44
C LEU A 136 1.66 -2.67 -7.77
N ASN A 137 1.39 -3.82 -7.17
CA ASN A 137 2.46 -4.65 -6.57
C ASN A 137 3.49 -5.21 -7.58
N ASP A 138 3.16 -5.39 -8.86
CA ASP A 138 4.14 -5.76 -9.89
C ASP A 138 5.04 -4.58 -10.29
N CYS A 139 4.53 -3.37 -10.11
CA CYS A 139 5.25 -2.14 -10.43
C CYS A 139 6.15 -1.65 -9.28
N LEU A 140 6.07 -2.28 -8.11
CA LEU A 140 6.77 -1.86 -6.90
C LEU A 140 7.79 -2.91 -6.44
N SER A 141 8.94 -2.46 -5.97
CA SER A 141 9.94 -3.33 -5.36
C SER A 141 9.44 -3.84 -4.02
N THR A 142 9.53 -5.15 -3.79
CA THR A 142 9.17 -5.76 -2.49
C THR A 142 10.22 -5.45 -1.42
N GLY A 143 11.45 -5.15 -1.83
CA GLY A 143 12.60 -4.99 -0.94
C GLY A 143 13.09 -6.28 -0.30
N SER A 144 14.03 -6.13 0.64
CA SER A 144 14.64 -7.21 1.40
C SER A 144 13.63 -7.98 2.23
N ASN A 145 13.69 -9.32 2.21
CA ASN A 145 12.91 -10.13 3.12
C ASN A 145 13.49 -10.05 4.54
N LEU A 146 12.92 -9.18 5.37
CA LEU A 146 13.36 -9.00 6.75
C LEU A 146 13.01 -10.19 7.66
N ILE A 147 12.32 -11.21 7.16
CA ILE A 147 12.13 -12.43 7.93
C ILE A 147 13.49 -13.08 8.25
N GLU A 148 14.45 -12.97 7.34
CA GLU A 148 15.77 -13.58 7.47
C GLU A 148 16.63 -12.94 8.58
N ILE A 149 16.34 -11.69 8.97
CA ILE A 149 17.07 -11.01 10.05
C ILE A 149 16.48 -11.28 11.45
N PHE A 150 15.28 -11.88 11.56
CA PHE A 150 14.66 -12.15 12.86
C PHE A 150 15.52 -12.99 13.80
N PRO A 151 16.15 -14.10 13.37
CA PRO A 151 17.00 -14.89 14.25
C PRO A 151 18.15 -14.06 14.83
N THR A 152 18.76 -13.21 14.00
CA THR A 152 19.84 -12.30 14.40
C THR A 152 19.37 -11.27 15.43
N ILE A 153 18.21 -10.65 15.20
CA ILE A 153 17.61 -9.69 16.14
C ILE A 153 17.29 -10.37 17.47
N LEU A 154 16.65 -11.54 17.45
CA LEU A 154 16.32 -12.30 18.66
C LEU A 154 17.57 -12.74 19.43
N ASN A 155 18.64 -13.10 18.73
CA ASN A 155 19.90 -13.47 19.37
C ASN A 155 20.56 -12.28 20.07
N ARG A 156 20.57 -11.09 19.44
CA ARG A 156 21.04 -9.85 20.08
C ARG A 156 20.19 -9.46 21.28
N PHE A 157 18.87 -9.58 21.16
CA PHE A 157 17.94 -9.30 22.26
C PHE A 157 18.20 -10.21 23.47
N ARG A 158 18.45 -11.49 23.25
CA ARG A 158 18.79 -12.48 24.29
C ARG A 158 20.18 -12.26 24.93
N GLY A 159 21.08 -11.56 24.24
CA GLY A 159 22.42 -11.26 24.75
C GLY A 159 22.44 -10.16 25.81
N ASN A 160 21.38 -9.37 25.94
CA ASN A 160 21.29 -8.28 26.91
C ASN A 160 20.58 -8.76 28.19
N TYR A 161 21.03 -8.25 29.33
CA TYR A 161 20.44 -8.58 30.64
C TYR A 161 19.02 -8.03 30.80
N VAL A 162 18.69 -6.94 30.10
CA VAL A 162 17.37 -6.31 30.07
C VAL A 162 16.91 -6.18 28.63
N GLY A 163 15.70 -6.65 28.34
CA GLY A 163 15.03 -6.46 27.06
C GLY A 163 13.86 -5.50 27.20
N VAL A 164 13.82 -4.46 26.36
CA VAL A 164 12.69 -3.53 26.26
C VAL A 164 11.92 -3.86 24.99
N THR A 165 10.60 -4.02 25.12
CA THR A 165 9.70 -4.18 23.98
C THR A 165 8.64 -3.08 24.04
N SER A 166 8.31 -2.53 22.87
CA SER A 166 7.22 -1.57 22.72
C SER A 166 6.40 -1.98 21.50
N ASP A 167 5.10 -2.16 21.68
CA ASP A 167 4.18 -2.31 20.55
C ASP A 167 3.69 -0.92 20.16
N ARG A 168 4.04 -0.47 18.95
CA ARG A 168 3.48 0.79 18.42
C ARG A 168 2.24 0.44 17.63
N GLU A 169 1.08 0.70 18.24
CA GLU A 169 -0.20 0.58 17.56
C GLU A 169 -0.13 1.34 16.23
N LYS A 170 -0.42 0.64 15.12
CA LYS A 170 -0.53 1.25 13.77
C LYS A 170 0.78 1.85 13.23
N ALA A 171 1.91 1.21 13.49
CA ALA A 171 3.23 1.48 12.91
C ALA A 171 3.22 2.04 11.46
N PHE A 172 2.64 1.30 10.50
CA PHE A 172 2.60 1.71 9.08
C PHE A 172 1.75 2.97 8.82
N LEU A 173 0.76 3.24 9.66
CA LEU A 173 -0.05 4.45 9.55
C LEU A 173 0.70 5.71 10.01
N GLN A 174 1.88 5.57 10.61
CA GLN A 174 2.76 6.70 10.94
C GLN A 174 3.62 7.15 9.76
N ILE A 175 3.76 6.32 8.72
CA ILE A 175 4.61 6.62 7.56
C ILE A 175 3.77 7.23 6.47
N SER A 176 4.16 8.44 6.05
CA SER A 176 3.51 9.23 5.01
C SER A 176 3.98 8.80 3.64
N ILE A 177 3.10 8.83 2.65
CA ILE A 177 3.45 8.69 1.23
C ILE A 177 3.60 10.08 0.62
N ARG A 178 4.65 10.27 -0.18
CA ARG A 178 4.86 11.50 -0.95
C ARG A 178 3.64 11.81 -1.80
N GLU A 179 3.28 13.09 -1.88
CA GLU A 179 2.07 13.55 -2.56
C GLU A 179 1.94 13.02 -4.00
N LYS A 180 3.04 13.01 -4.76
CA LYS A 180 3.10 12.51 -6.15
C LYS A 180 2.73 11.04 -6.31
N ASP A 181 2.89 10.23 -5.26
CA ASP A 181 2.65 8.80 -5.28
C ASP A 181 1.26 8.43 -4.72
N ARG A 182 0.56 9.35 -4.04
CA ARG A 182 -0.73 9.08 -3.38
C ARG A 182 -1.83 8.73 -4.37
N ASP A 183 -1.76 9.23 -5.59
CA ASP A 183 -2.73 8.97 -6.64
C ASP A 183 -2.72 7.54 -7.18
N TYR A 184 -1.71 6.75 -6.81
CA TYR A 184 -1.68 5.32 -7.07
C TYR A 184 -2.35 4.49 -5.96
N LEU A 185 -2.77 5.16 -4.87
CA LEU A 185 -3.41 4.58 -3.70
C LEU A 185 -4.82 5.15 -3.51
N ARG A 186 -5.52 5.46 -4.60
CA ARG A 186 -6.91 5.92 -4.55
C ARG A 186 -7.85 4.78 -4.22
N PHE A 187 -9.03 5.07 -3.71
CA PHE A 187 -10.11 4.10 -3.58
C PHE A 187 -11.46 4.80 -3.62
N LEU A 188 -12.50 4.01 -3.88
CA LEU A 188 -13.87 4.48 -4.02
C LEU A 188 -14.68 4.07 -2.80
N TRP A 189 -15.49 4.97 -2.27
CA TRP A 189 -16.39 4.68 -1.17
C TRP A 189 -17.79 5.24 -1.42
N LEU A 190 -18.80 4.55 -0.91
CA LEU A 190 -20.19 4.92 -1.13
C LEU A 190 -21.05 4.57 0.09
N ARG A 191 -21.67 5.59 0.71
CA ARG A 191 -22.54 5.44 1.88
C ARG A 191 -23.99 5.04 1.54
N GLN A 192 -24.51 5.46 0.39
CA GLN A 192 -25.91 5.25 -0.02
C GLN A 192 -26.00 4.56 -1.38
N ASP A 193 -27.14 3.97 -1.76
CA ASP A 193 -27.33 3.26 -3.06
C ASP A 193 -27.46 4.10 -4.30
N ASP A 194 -26.67 5.17 -4.34
CA ASP A 194 -26.58 6.09 -5.45
C ASP A 194 -25.16 6.11 -6.02
N LEU A 195 -24.99 5.55 -7.23
CA LEU A 195 -23.71 5.56 -7.93
C LEU A 195 -23.26 6.97 -8.34
N GLU A 196 -24.15 7.95 -8.35
CA GLU A 196 -23.82 9.35 -8.59
C GLU A 196 -23.13 10.00 -7.39
N GLN A 197 -23.17 9.36 -6.22
CA GLN A 197 -22.57 9.84 -4.97
C GLN A 197 -21.31 9.07 -4.56
N VAL A 198 -20.64 8.40 -5.51
CA VAL A 198 -19.37 7.74 -5.22
C VAL A 198 -18.32 8.79 -4.85
N GLU A 199 -17.78 8.66 -3.65
CA GLU A 199 -16.71 9.50 -3.15
C GLU A 199 -15.36 8.87 -3.45
N GLU A 200 -14.40 9.70 -3.85
CA GLU A 200 -13.02 9.29 -4.09
C GLU A 200 -12.13 9.74 -2.95
N TYR A 201 -11.31 8.81 -2.48
CA TYR A 201 -10.33 9.03 -1.43
C TYR A 201 -8.95 8.57 -1.89
N ARG A 202 -7.89 9.12 -1.30
CA ARG A 202 -6.53 8.60 -1.46
C ARG A 202 -5.83 8.42 -0.12
N HIS A 203 -4.98 7.42 -0.05
CA HIS A 203 -4.15 7.20 1.13
C HIS A 203 -3.01 8.22 1.22
N ARG A 204 -2.85 8.82 2.41
CA ARG A 204 -1.69 9.64 2.77
C ARG A 204 -0.60 8.81 3.44
N ARG A 205 -0.91 7.57 3.83
CA ARG A 205 -0.04 6.67 4.61
C ARG A 205 0.19 5.36 3.89
N VAL A 206 1.23 4.62 4.27
CA VAL A 206 1.54 3.30 3.69
C VAL A 206 0.37 2.34 3.88
N VAL A 207 -0.09 1.72 2.78
CA VAL A 207 -1.18 0.74 2.79
C VAL A 207 -0.63 -0.66 3.01
N PHE A 208 -1.20 -1.39 3.97
CA PHE A 208 -0.71 -2.72 4.38
C PHE A 208 -0.73 -3.78 3.27
N SER A 209 -1.56 -3.62 2.24
CA SER A 209 -1.66 -4.57 1.13
C SER A 209 -0.56 -4.45 0.08
N LEU A 210 0.35 -3.47 0.22
CA LEU A 210 1.44 -3.29 -0.72
C LEU A 210 2.61 -4.22 -0.38
N HIS A 211 3.29 -4.76 -1.39
CA HIS A 211 4.48 -5.59 -1.17
C HIS A 211 5.65 -4.82 -0.53
N VAL A 212 5.60 -3.49 -0.59
CA VAL A 212 6.64 -2.57 -0.10
C VAL A 212 6.72 -2.48 1.44
N VAL A 213 5.77 -3.07 2.16
CA VAL A 213 5.63 -2.96 3.62
C VAL A 213 6.90 -3.41 4.36
N PHE A 214 7.66 -4.35 3.80
CA PHE A 214 8.92 -4.83 4.39
C PHE A 214 10.05 -3.81 4.31
N LEU A 215 10.08 -2.92 3.31
CA LEU A 215 11.12 -1.87 3.21
C LEU A 215 11.04 -0.85 4.34
N TYR A 216 9.85 -0.63 4.90
CA TYR A 216 9.59 0.43 5.88
C TYR A 216 9.81 -0.02 7.33
N TRP A 217 9.99 -1.31 7.56
CA TRP A 217 10.20 -1.88 8.90
C TRP A 217 11.47 -1.36 9.61
N PRO A 218 12.62 -1.11 8.93
CA PRO A 218 13.81 -0.58 9.60
C PRO A 218 13.61 0.81 10.23
N LEU A 219 12.68 1.63 9.72
CA LEU A 219 12.33 2.92 10.33
C LEU A 219 11.69 2.77 11.71
N HIS A 220 11.12 1.61 11.99
CA HIS A 220 10.59 1.27 13.31
C HIS A 220 11.67 0.71 14.25
N CYS A 221 12.70 0.06 13.70
CA CYS A 221 13.74 -0.59 14.49
C CYS A 221 14.88 0.35 14.92
N ASN A 222 15.23 1.38 14.13
CA ASN A 222 16.28 2.34 14.50
C ASN A 222 15.84 3.41 15.52
N ALA A 223 14.59 3.35 15.99
CA ALA A 223 14.06 4.20 17.05
C ALA A 223 14.04 3.50 18.43
N ILE A 224 14.72 2.35 18.57
CA ILE A 224 14.87 1.56 19.80
C ILE A 224 16.34 1.39 20.12
#